data_AF-A0A994J563-F1
#
_entry.id   AF-A0A994J563-F1
#
_cell.length_a   1.000
_cell.length_b   1.000
_cell.length_c   1.000
_cell.angle_alpha   90.00
_cell.angle_beta   90.00
_cell.angle_gamma   90.00
#
_symmetry.space_group_name_H-M   'P 1'
#
loop_
_entity.id
_entity.type
_entity.pdbx_description
1 polymer ?
#
loop_
_entity_poly.entity_id
_entity_poly.type
_entity_poly.pdbx_seq_one_letter_code
_entity_poly.pdbx_strand_id
1 'polypeptide(L)'
;MYVRVSFDTKPDLLLHLMTKEWQLELPKLLISVHGGLQNFELQPKLKQVFGKGLIKAAMTTGAWIFTGGVNTGVIRHVGDALKDHASKSRGKICTIGIAPWGIVENQEDLIGRDVVRPYQTMSNPMSKLTVLNSMHSHFILADNGTTGKYGAEVKLRRQLEKHISLQKINTIILVCAFCFSFCFFGLLALCSFLFFSFSFPFLMQESVKVFLWWHS
;
A
#
# COMPACT_ATOMS: atom_id res chain seq x y z
N MET A 1 12.94 -4.02 5.69
CA MET A 1 12.67 -4.52 7.06
C MET A 1 11.24 -5.03 7.14
N TYR A 2 10.92 -5.99 8.00
CA TYR A 2 9.54 -6.47 8.13
C TYR A 2 9.21 -6.83 9.58
N VAL A 3 7.92 -6.88 9.89
CA VAL A 3 7.39 -7.43 11.14
C VAL A 3 6.14 -8.25 10.82
N ARG A 4 5.99 -9.42 11.46
CA ARG A 4 4.71 -10.16 11.49
C ARG A 4 3.98 -9.81 12.77
N VAL A 5 2.73 -9.37 12.65
CA VAL A 5 1.89 -8.91 13.76
C VAL A 5 0.50 -9.54 13.67
N SER A 6 -0.18 -9.68 14.80
CA SER A 6 -1.59 -10.07 14.79
C SER A 6 -2.45 -9.00 14.12
N PHE A 7 -3.48 -9.40 13.39
CA PHE A 7 -4.41 -8.51 12.69
C PHE A 7 -5.17 -7.52 13.59
N ASP A 8 -5.19 -7.76 14.91
CA ASP A 8 -5.82 -6.95 15.93
C ASP A 8 -4.83 -6.17 16.80
N THR A 9 -3.54 -6.17 16.43
CA THR A 9 -2.49 -5.40 17.10
C THR A 9 -2.87 -3.93 17.19
N LYS A 10 -2.70 -3.33 18.36
CA LYS A 10 -3.08 -1.93 18.58
C LYS A 10 -2.22 -0.97 17.74
N PRO A 11 -2.81 0.07 17.14
CA PRO A 11 -2.10 0.96 16.23
C PRO A 11 -1.04 1.84 16.90
N ASP A 12 -1.15 2.11 18.21
CA ASP A 12 -0.14 2.83 19.00
C ASP A 12 1.18 2.06 19.08
N LEU A 13 1.12 0.73 19.26
CA LEU A 13 2.31 -0.14 19.26
C LEU A 13 2.98 -0.17 17.89
N LEU A 14 2.19 -0.20 16.80
CA LEU A 14 2.72 -0.14 15.44
C LEU A 14 3.40 1.20 15.16
N LEU A 15 2.77 2.31 15.57
CA LEU A 15 3.38 3.63 15.40
C LEU A 15 4.66 3.78 16.23
N HIS A 16 4.66 3.24 17.45
CA HIS A 16 5.86 3.18 18.29
C HIS A 16 6.98 2.39 17.61
N LEU A 17 6.69 1.20 17.09
CA LEU A 17 7.64 0.39 16.32
C LEU A 17 8.23 1.19 15.15
N MET A 18 7.38 1.84 14.35
CA MET A 18 7.81 2.63 13.19
C MET A 18 8.71 3.80 13.58
N THR A 19 8.38 4.51 14.65
CA THR A 19 9.12 5.74 15.02
C THR A 19 10.33 5.49 15.90
N LYS A 20 10.33 4.43 16.71
CA LYS A 20 11.40 4.12 17.67
C LYS A 20 12.35 3.04 17.15
N GLU A 21 11.83 1.89 16.76
CA GLU A 21 12.65 0.76 16.32
C GLU A 21 13.12 0.94 14.87
N TRP A 22 12.21 1.35 13.98
CA TRP A 22 12.56 1.60 12.57
C TRP A 22 13.12 3.01 12.34
N GLN A 23 13.14 3.85 13.38
CA GLN A 23 13.68 5.22 13.35
C GLN A 23 13.08 6.09 12.24
N LEU A 24 11.80 5.87 11.92
CA LEU A 24 11.10 6.68 10.92
C LEU A 24 10.64 7.99 11.54
N GLU A 25 10.97 9.11 10.88
CA GLU A 25 10.40 10.40 11.23
C GLU A 25 8.90 10.40 10.94
N LEU A 26 8.11 10.89 11.90
CA LEU A 26 6.65 10.96 11.78
C LEU A 26 6.27 11.83 10.56
N PRO A 27 5.42 11.35 9.64
CA PRO A 27 5.25 12.01 8.37
C PRO A 27 4.27 13.19 8.49
N LYS A 28 4.56 14.25 7.73
CA LYS A 28 3.63 15.38 7.54
C LYS A 28 2.44 15.04 6.65
N LEU A 29 2.57 13.97 5.85
CA LEU A 29 1.56 13.53 4.89
C LEU A 29 1.59 12.00 4.82
N LEU A 30 0.42 11.36 4.77
CA LEU A 30 0.31 9.92 4.52
C LEU A 30 -0.38 9.71 3.17
N ILE A 31 0.32 9.10 2.23
CA ILE A 31 -0.21 8.74 0.91
C ILE A 31 -0.60 7.27 0.97
N SER A 32 -1.90 6.98 0.90
CA SER A 32 -2.40 5.60 0.91
C SER A 32 -2.82 5.19 -0.49
N VAL A 33 -2.08 4.25 -1.08
CA VAL A 33 -2.34 3.74 -2.44
C VAL A 33 -3.09 2.42 -2.35
N HIS A 34 -4.21 2.35 -3.06
CA HIS A 34 -5.05 1.16 -3.19
C HIS A 34 -5.29 0.85 -4.66
N GLY A 35 -5.54 -0.42 -4.97
CA GLY A 35 -5.79 -0.88 -6.33
C GLY A 35 -6.32 -2.30 -6.38
N GLY A 36 -6.76 -2.71 -7.57
CA GLY A 36 -7.18 -4.08 -7.84
C GLY A 36 -6.04 -5.08 -7.63
N LEU A 37 -6.42 -6.31 -7.27
CA LEU A 37 -5.49 -7.42 -7.05
C LEU A 37 -4.98 -8.05 -8.35
N GLN A 38 -5.66 -7.82 -9.48
CA GLN A 38 -5.27 -8.35 -10.78
C GLN A 38 -4.23 -7.45 -11.45
N ASN A 39 -3.25 -8.09 -12.09
CA ASN A 39 -2.26 -7.39 -12.89
C ASN A 39 -2.91 -6.82 -14.16
N PHE A 40 -2.54 -5.59 -14.48
CA PHE A 40 -2.96 -4.89 -15.69
C PHE A 40 -1.82 -4.01 -16.18
N GLU A 41 -1.80 -3.71 -17.47
CA GLU A 41 -0.84 -2.79 -18.04
C GLU A 41 -1.42 -1.37 -18.13
N LEU A 42 -0.63 -0.40 -17.68
CA LEU A 42 -0.96 1.01 -17.84
C LEU A 42 -0.44 1.50 -19.19
N GLN A 43 -1.20 2.40 -19.83
CA GLN A 43 -0.68 3.13 -20.97
C GLN A 43 0.62 3.87 -20.55
N PRO A 44 1.68 3.88 -21.38
CA PRO A 44 2.99 4.42 -21.00
C PRO A 44 2.95 5.85 -20.46
N LYS A 45 2.14 6.71 -21.08
CA LYS A 45 1.95 8.11 -20.64
C LYS A 45 1.34 8.18 -19.24
N LEU A 46 0.33 7.37 -18.95
CA LEU A 46 -0.33 7.33 -17.64
C LEU A 46 0.62 6.76 -16.58
N LYS A 47 1.33 5.68 -16.88
CA LYS A 47 2.37 5.11 -16.01
C LYS A 47 3.41 6.16 -15.63
N GLN A 48 3.88 6.94 -16.61
CA GLN A 48 4.86 7.98 -16.40
C GLN A 48 4.33 9.14 -15.53
N VAL A 49 3.13 9.64 -15.81
CA VAL A 49 2.52 10.75 -15.04
C VAL A 49 2.24 10.30 -13.61
N PHE A 50 1.66 9.12 -13.43
CA PHE A 50 1.41 8.55 -12.11
C PHE A 50 2.70 8.38 -11.31
N GLY A 51 3.70 7.69 -11.88
CA GLY A 51 4.95 7.41 -11.20
C GLY A 51 5.68 8.70 -10.82
N LYS A 52 5.85 9.64 -11.76
CA LYS A 52 6.51 10.92 -11.48
C LYS A 52 5.75 11.74 -10.43
N GLY A 53 4.43 11.80 -10.52
CA GLY A 53 3.59 12.55 -9.57
C GLY A 53 3.70 12.00 -8.15
N LEU A 54 3.56 10.67 -7.99
CA LEU A 54 3.68 9.99 -6.70
C LEU A 54 5.05 10.22 -6.06
N ILE A 55 6.13 9.97 -6.82
CA ILE A 55 7.50 10.15 -6.36
C ILE A 55 7.76 11.61 -5.98
N LYS A 56 7.32 12.56 -6.81
CA LYS A 56 7.51 13.99 -6.53
C LYS A 56 6.76 14.42 -5.27
N ALA A 57 5.51 13.99 -5.09
CA ALA A 57 4.72 14.30 -3.91
C ALA A 57 5.38 13.76 -2.64
N ALA A 58 5.81 12.50 -2.64
CA ALA A 58 6.46 11.87 -1.50
C ALA A 58 7.78 12.55 -1.13
N MET A 59 8.65 12.80 -2.11
CA MET A 59 9.95 13.46 -1.90
C MET A 59 9.82 14.90 -1.41
N THR A 60 8.84 15.66 -1.92
CA THR A 60 8.69 17.08 -1.59
C THR A 60 8.15 17.27 -0.16
N THR A 61 7.31 16.36 0.31
CA THR A 61 6.61 16.48 1.61
C THR A 61 7.23 15.63 2.71
N GLY A 62 8.11 14.69 2.37
CA GLY A 62 8.56 13.65 3.31
C GLY A 62 7.44 12.69 3.69
N ALA A 63 6.51 12.41 2.76
CA ALA A 63 5.37 11.56 3.04
C ALA A 63 5.77 10.09 3.21
N TRP A 64 5.02 9.38 4.06
CA TRP A 64 4.99 7.92 4.01
C TRP A 64 4.01 7.47 2.92
N ILE A 65 4.37 6.41 2.20
CA ILE A 65 3.51 5.76 1.22
C ILE A 65 3.07 4.40 1.79
N PHE A 66 1.77 4.23 2.02
CA PHE A 66 1.16 2.96 2.38
C PHE A 66 0.62 2.25 1.14
N THR A 67 0.91 0.96 1.00
CA THR A 67 0.33 0.13 -0.06
C THR A 67 -0.03 -1.27 0.47
N GLY A 68 -0.65 -2.10 -0.37
CA GLY A 68 -0.90 -3.52 -0.04
C GLY A 68 0.34 -4.41 0.05
N GLY A 69 1.54 -3.89 -0.24
CA GLY A 69 2.83 -4.60 -0.11
C GLY A 69 3.11 -5.73 -1.10
N VAL A 70 2.09 -6.39 -1.64
CA VAL A 70 2.23 -7.48 -2.61
C VAL A 70 2.46 -6.96 -4.02
N ASN A 71 3.23 -7.70 -4.82
CA ASN A 71 3.63 -7.31 -6.17
C ASN A 71 2.53 -7.58 -7.22
N THR A 72 1.35 -7.01 -7.00
CA THR A 72 0.20 -7.17 -7.90
C THR A 72 -0.49 -5.84 -8.22
N GLY A 73 -1.18 -5.80 -9.35
CA GLY A 73 -2.02 -4.67 -9.79
C GLY A 73 -1.33 -3.32 -9.73
N VAL A 74 -1.96 -2.36 -9.05
CA VAL A 74 -1.42 -0.98 -8.90
C VAL A 74 -0.06 -0.97 -8.18
N ILE A 75 0.17 -1.91 -7.26
CA ILE A 75 1.37 -1.89 -6.41
C ILE A 75 2.62 -2.23 -7.23
N ARG A 76 2.49 -3.07 -8.27
CA ARG A 76 3.55 -3.28 -9.28
C ARG A 76 3.98 -1.95 -9.93
N HIS A 77 3.01 -1.12 -10.34
CA HIS A 77 3.29 0.18 -10.96
C HIS A 77 3.91 1.19 -9.97
N VAL A 78 3.53 1.13 -8.69
CA VAL A 78 4.21 1.88 -7.62
C VAL A 78 5.66 1.43 -7.47
N GLY A 79 5.90 0.11 -7.46
CA GLY A 79 7.25 -0.47 -7.40
C GLY A 79 8.13 -0.02 -8.56
N ASP A 80 7.60 -0.06 -9.79
CA ASP A 80 8.31 0.43 -10.98
C ASP A 80 8.71 1.91 -10.84
N ALA A 81 7.79 2.76 -10.36
CA ALA A 81 8.08 4.18 -10.13
C ALA A 81 9.17 4.39 -9.06
N LEU A 82 9.15 3.61 -7.98
CA LEU A 82 10.18 3.63 -6.93
C LEU A 82 11.53 3.17 -7.46
N LYS A 83 11.55 2.13 -8.32
CA LYS A 83 12.76 1.61 -8.96
C LYS A 83 13.39 2.63 -9.89
N ASP A 84 12.58 3.26 -10.73
CA ASP A 84 13.02 4.32 -11.63
C ASP A 84 13.61 5.51 -10.87
N HIS A 85 13.01 5.88 -9.74
CA HIS A 85 13.53 6.95 -8.87
C HIS A 85 14.86 6.56 -8.20
N ALA A 86 14.95 5.36 -7.63
CA ALA A 86 16.16 4.86 -6.97
C ALA A 86 17.37 4.81 -7.91
N SER A 87 17.15 4.53 -9.20
CA SER A 87 18.21 4.56 -10.21
C SER A 87 18.75 5.97 -10.54
N LYS A 88 17.96 7.02 -10.26
CA LYS A 88 18.23 8.41 -10.66
C LYS A 88 18.58 9.34 -9.51
N SER A 89 18.21 8.97 -8.28
CA SER A 89 18.35 9.84 -7.10
C SER A 89 18.68 9.03 -5.85
N ARG A 90 19.40 9.66 -4.91
CA ARG A 90 19.72 9.08 -3.59
C ARG A 90 18.63 9.31 -2.54
N GLY A 91 17.58 10.07 -2.87
CA GLY A 91 16.49 10.36 -1.94
C GLY A 91 15.71 9.11 -1.56
N LYS A 92 15.74 8.73 -0.28
CA LYS A 92 15.01 7.57 0.23
C LYS A 92 13.54 7.94 0.46
N ILE A 93 12.64 7.17 -0.16
CA ILE A 93 11.20 7.29 0.04
C ILE A 93 10.77 6.22 1.03
N CYS A 94 10.01 6.61 2.06
CA CYS A 94 9.45 5.67 3.02
C CYS A 94 8.18 5.03 2.43
N THR A 95 8.34 3.81 1.92
CA THR A 95 7.23 3.00 1.41
C THR A 95 7.02 1.79 2.31
N ILE A 96 5.83 1.68 2.90
CA ILE A 96 5.43 0.64 3.84
C ILE A 96 4.34 -0.22 3.20
N GLY A 97 4.61 -1.51 3.05
CA GLY A 97 3.66 -2.50 2.54
C GLY A 97 2.91 -3.16 3.69
N ILE A 98 1.59 -3.01 3.74
CA ILE A 98 0.74 -3.70 4.72
C ILE A 98 0.03 -4.84 3.99
N ALA A 99 0.49 -6.06 4.21
CA ALA A 99 0.06 -7.25 3.48
C ALA A 99 -0.46 -8.32 4.46
N PRO A 100 -1.45 -9.14 4.07
CA PRO A 100 -1.84 -10.28 4.90
C PRO A 100 -0.76 -11.36 4.81
N TRP A 101 -0.33 -11.89 5.95
CA TRP A 101 0.68 -12.94 6.04
C TRP A 101 0.29 -14.18 5.22
N GLY A 102 -0.98 -14.59 5.32
CA GLY A 102 -1.49 -15.82 4.73
C GLY A 102 -1.38 -15.94 3.20
N ILE A 103 -1.21 -14.83 2.47
CA ILE A 103 -1.07 -14.84 1.00
C ILE A 103 0.37 -14.69 0.53
N VAL A 104 1.31 -14.44 1.44
CA VAL A 104 2.72 -14.24 1.09
C VAL A 104 3.28 -15.57 0.62
N GLU A 105 3.92 -15.57 -0.53
CA GLU A 105 4.65 -16.74 -1.04
C GLU A 105 6.00 -16.86 -0.35
N ASN A 106 6.49 -18.10 -0.14
CA ASN A 106 7.74 -18.43 0.55
C ASN A 106 7.82 -17.84 1.98
N GLN A 107 6.75 -18.04 2.77
CA GLN A 107 6.66 -17.56 4.16
C GLN A 107 7.78 -18.11 5.05
N GLU A 108 8.19 -19.35 4.80
CA GLU A 108 9.29 -20.05 5.48
C GLU A 108 10.61 -19.29 5.42
N ASP A 109 10.89 -18.57 4.33
CA ASP A 109 12.08 -17.72 4.20
C ASP A 109 12.03 -16.51 5.15
N LEU A 110 10.83 -16.09 5.54
CA LEU A 110 10.59 -14.98 6.46
C LEU A 110 10.45 -15.43 7.92
N ILE A 111 10.61 -16.74 8.22
CA ILE A 111 10.56 -17.25 9.59
C ILE A 111 11.98 -17.36 10.14
N GLY A 112 12.28 -16.55 11.16
CA GLY A 112 13.54 -16.61 11.89
C GLY A 112 13.51 -15.68 13.09
N ARG A 113 14.21 -16.06 14.17
CA ARG A 113 14.41 -15.19 15.35
C ARG A 113 15.76 -14.51 15.22
N ASP A 114 15.76 -13.18 15.25
CA ASP A 114 16.97 -12.34 15.25
C ASP A 114 17.96 -12.66 14.13
N VAL A 115 17.46 -13.13 12.98
CA VAL A 115 18.26 -13.48 11.80
C VAL A 115 17.78 -12.72 10.58
N VAL A 116 18.74 -12.25 9.78
CA VAL A 116 18.46 -11.70 8.45
C VAL A 116 18.33 -12.87 7.48
N ARG A 117 17.17 -12.98 6.83
CA ARG A 117 16.91 -13.99 5.81
C ARG A 117 16.72 -13.32 4.44
N PRO A 118 17.39 -13.81 3.38
CA PRO A 118 17.07 -13.37 2.04
C PRO A 118 15.67 -13.88 1.66
N TYR A 119 14.81 -12.98 1.18
CA TYR A 119 13.49 -13.33 0.67
C TYR A 119 13.53 -13.37 -0.86
N GLN A 120 13.11 -14.48 -1.45
CA GLN A 120 13.05 -14.62 -2.90
C GLN A 120 11.71 -14.11 -3.45
N THR A 121 11.78 -13.10 -4.32
CA THR A 121 10.58 -12.50 -4.95
C THR A 121 10.20 -13.19 -6.25
N MET A 122 10.56 -14.47 -6.42
CA MET A 122 10.19 -15.24 -7.60
C MET A 122 8.78 -15.78 -7.43
N SER A 123 7.87 -15.33 -8.30
CA SER A 123 6.49 -15.83 -8.30
C SER A 123 6.43 -17.24 -8.88
N ASN A 124 5.76 -18.16 -8.20
CA ASN A 124 5.45 -19.48 -8.77
C ASN A 124 4.17 -19.39 -9.63
N PRO A 125 4.22 -19.65 -10.95
CA PRO A 125 3.05 -19.58 -11.83
C PRO A 125 1.89 -20.51 -11.43
N MET A 126 2.17 -21.56 -10.66
CA MET A 126 1.17 -22.53 -10.19
C MET A 126 0.56 -22.16 -8.83
N SER A 127 1.10 -21.15 -8.16
CA SER A 127 0.70 -20.74 -6.82
C SER A 127 -0.42 -19.71 -6.87
N LYS A 128 -1.35 -19.80 -5.92
CA LYS A 128 -2.38 -18.76 -5.69
C LYS A 128 -1.88 -17.67 -4.73
N LEU A 129 -0.66 -17.82 -4.22
CA LEU A 129 0.01 -16.86 -3.34
C LEU A 129 0.66 -15.75 -4.15
N THR A 130 1.15 -14.74 -3.45
CA THR A 130 1.74 -13.54 -4.07
C THR A 130 3.05 -13.19 -3.39
N VAL A 131 4.00 -12.72 -4.18
CA VAL A 131 5.29 -12.25 -3.66
C VAL A 131 5.18 -10.82 -3.14
N LEU A 132 5.97 -10.50 -2.12
CA LEU A 132 6.14 -9.10 -1.68
C LEU A 132 6.85 -8.28 -2.76
N ASN A 133 6.53 -6.98 -2.84
CA ASN A 133 7.17 -6.09 -3.80
C ASN A 133 8.53 -5.61 -3.27
N SER A 134 9.62 -5.98 -3.95
CA SER A 134 10.99 -5.71 -3.50
C SER A 134 11.38 -4.23 -3.41
N MET A 135 10.57 -3.33 -3.96
CA MET A 135 10.84 -1.88 -3.93
C MET A 135 10.30 -1.19 -2.67
N HIS A 136 9.59 -1.92 -1.80
CA HIS A 136 9.16 -1.40 -0.51
C HIS A 136 10.29 -1.43 0.51
N SER A 137 10.36 -0.38 1.32
CA SER A 137 11.38 -0.25 2.37
C SER A 137 11.05 -1.07 3.62
N HIS A 138 9.77 -1.17 3.96
CA HIS A 138 9.27 -1.77 5.18
C HIS A 138 7.99 -2.58 4.90
N PHE A 139 7.75 -3.61 5.71
CA PHE A 139 6.56 -4.43 5.65
C PHE A 139 5.94 -4.66 7.02
N ILE A 140 4.62 -4.57 7.08
CA ILE A 140 3.79 -5.04 8.20
C ILE A 140 2.95 -6.20 7.67
N LEU A 141 3.24 -7.40 8.16
CA LEU A 141 2.58 -8.62 7.74
C LEU A 141 1.49 -8.97 8.76
N ALA A 142 0.24 -8.73 8.39
CA ALA A 142 -0.93 -8.92 9.24
C ALA A 142 -1.36 -10.39 9.24
N ASP A 143 -1.34 -11.02 10.40
CA ASP A 143 -1.65 -12.43 10.56
C ASP A 143 -2.94 -12.65 11.35
N ASN A 144 -3.82 -13.47 10.81
CA ASN A 144 -5.07 -13.91 11.43
C ASN A 144 -5.17 -15.44 11.50
N GLY A 145 -4.07 -16.15 11.27
CA GLY A 145 -3.99 -17.61 11.26
C GLY A 145 -4.55 -18.28 10.00
N THR A 146 -5.05 -17.53 9.01
CA THR A 146 -5.56 -18.10 7.76
C THR A 146 -4.49 -18.16 6.67
N THR A 147 -4.60 -19.13 5.77
CA THR A 147 -3.72 -19.29 4.61
C THR A 147 -4.51 -19.03 3.31
N GLY A 148 -3.90 -18.31 2.37
CA GLY A 148 -4.49 -18.00 1.06
C GLY A 148 -5.67 -17.02 1.09
N LYS A 149 -5.94 -16.36 2.22
CA LYS A 149 -7.06 -15.42 2.36
C LYS A 149 -6.56 -13.99 2.55
N TYR A 150 -7.20 -13.08 1.82
CA TYR A 150 -7.05 -11.64 1.98
C TYR A 150 -7.93 -11.13 3.13
N GLY A 151 -7.65 -9.91 3.62
CA GLY A 151 -8.54 -9.19 4.53
C GLY A 151 -7.98 -9.01 5.95
N ALA A 152 -6.95 -9.76 6.34
CA ALA A 152 -6.31 -9.63 7.66
C ALA A 152 -5.73 -8.21 7.86
N GLU A 153 -5.24 -7.61 6.78
CA GLU A 153 -4.63 -6.28 6.76
C GLU A 153 -5.65 -5.14 6.82
N VAL A 154 -6.92 -5.37 6.46
CA VAL A 154 -7.91 -4.29 6.22
C VAL A 154 -8.21 -3.52 7.51
N LYS A 155 -8.52 -4.23 8.60
CA LYS A 155 -8.80 -3.61 9.90
C LYS A 155 -7.56 -2.92 10.45
N LEU A 156 -6.42 -3.62 10.41
CA LEU A 156 -5.14 -3.13 10.91
C LEU A 156 -4.72 -1.84 10.23
N ARG A 157 -4.76 -1.81 8.88
CA ARG A 157 -4.42 -0.64 8.07
C ARG A 157 -5.33 0.54 8.38
N ARG A 158 -6.64 0.34 8.40
CA ARG A 158 -7.62 1.40 8.71
C ARG A 158 -7.38 2.01 10.09
N GLN A 159 -7.13 1.18 11.10
CA GLN A 159 -6.88 1.64 12.47
C GLN A 159 -5.56 2.40 12.56
N LEU A 160 -4.52 1.92 11.88
CA LEU A 160 -3.21 2.56 11.83
C LEU A 160 -3.26 3.92 11.11
N GLU A 161 -3.85 3.99 9.93
CA GLU A 161 -4.03 5.24 9.17
C GLU A 161 -4.79 6.27 10.01
N LYS A 162 -5.90 5.85 10.64
CA LYS A 162 -6.66 6.71 11.57
C LYS A 162 -5.78 7.18 12.73
N HIS A 163 -5.03 6.29 13.37
CA HIS A 163 -4.18 6.66 14.49
C HIS A 163 -3.07 7.64 14.10
N ILE A 164 -2.48 7.49 12.91
CA ILE A 164 -1.48 8.43 12.37
C ILE A 164 -2.10 9.81 12.11
N SER A 165 -3.29 9.88 11.52
CA SER A 165 -3.98 11.17 11.27
C SER A 165 -4.35 11.95 12.54
N LEU A 166 -4.49 11.26 13.67
CA LEU A 166 -4.82 11.87 14.96
C LEU A 166 -3.57 12.38 15.70
N GLN A 167 -2.37 12.08 15.21
CA GLN A 167 -1.16 12.66 15.79
C GLN A 167 -1.16 14.17 15.52
N LYS A 168 -0.58 14.96 16.42
CA LYS A 168 -0.64 16.44 16.47
C LYS A 168 0.01 17.19 15.29
N ILE A 169 0.29 16.49 14.20
CA ILE A 169 0.71 17.07 12.93
C ILE A 169 -0.53 17.12 12.04
N ASN A 170 -0.69 18.18 11.23
CA ASN A 170 -1.74 18.26 10.22
C ASN A 170 -1.53 17.20 9.12
N THR A 171 -1.54 15.91 9.47
CA THR A 171 -1.26 14.80 8.57
C THR A 171 -2.46 14.60 7.69
N ILE A 172 -2.38 15.15 6.48
CA ILE A 172 -3.39 14.96 5.45
C ILE A 172 -3.24 13.51 4.94
N ILE A 173 -4.35 12.77 4.92
CA ILE A 173 -4.40 11.46 4.25
C ILE A 173 -4.85 11.69 2.83
N LEU A 174 -3.99 11.31 1.90
CA LEU A 174 -4.27 11.35 0.48
C LEU A 174 -4.53 9.91 0.01
N VAL A 175 -5.79 9.57 -0.27
CA VAL A 175 -6.15 8.25 -0.79
C VAL A 175 -6.09 8.28 -2.31
N CYS A 176 -5.18 7.51 -2.90
CA CYS A 176 -5.13 7.28 -4.34
C CYS A 176 -5.91 6.00 -4.65
N ALA A 177 -7.13 6.14 -5.17
CA ALA A 177 -7.89 5.01 -5.71
C ALA A 177 -7.80 5.00 -7.24
N PHE A 178 -7.34 3.88 -7.80
CA PHE A 178 -7.49 3.60 -9.23
C PHE A 178 -8.78 2.82 -9.45
N CYS A 179 -9.82 3.49 -9.95
CA CYS A 179 -11.02 2.83 -10.44
C CYS A 179 -10.88 2.65 -11.97
N PHE A 180 -10.60 1.43 -12.43
CA PHE A 180 -10.83 1.09 -13.82
C PHE A 180 -12.32 0.80 -13.98
N SER A 181 -13.11 1.83 -14.27
CA SER A 181 -14.43 1.57 -14.83
C SER A 181 -14.21 0.98 -16.23
N PHE A 182 -14.54 -0.29 -16.42
CA PHE A 182 -14.71 -0.87 -17.75
C PHE A 182 -15.91 -0.16 -18.39
N CYS A 183 -15.67 0.95 -19.10
CA CYS A 183 -16.66 1.54 -20.01
C CYS A 183 -16.82 0.60 -21.23
N PHE A 184 -17.49 -0.53 -21.05
CA PHE A 184 -18.18 -1.22 -22.14
C PHE A 184 -19.58 -0.65 -22.22
N PHE A 185 -19.74 0.41 -23.00
CA PHE A 185 -20.88 0.74 -23.86
C PHE A 185 -20.67 2.19 -24.31
N GLY A 186 -20.63 2.38 -25.63
CA GLY A 186 -20.13 3.58 -26.27
C GLY A 186 -20.89 4.85 -25.88
N LEU A 187 -20.18 5.78 -25.24
CA LEU A 187 -20.20 7.21 -25.55
C LEU A 187 -19.02 7.87 -24.84
N LEU A 188 -18.42 8.86 -25.49
CA LEU A 188 -17.26 9.63 -25.04
C LEU A 188 -17.33 10.05 -23.55
N ALA A 189 -16.38 9.59 -22.73
CA ALA A 189 -15.96 10.29 -21.53
C ALA A 189 -14.51 9.96 -21.17
N LEU A 190 -13.62 10.92 -21.46
CA LEU A 190 -12.30 11.06 -20.83
C LEU A 190 -12.47 11.07 -19.30
N CYS A 191 -12.05 10.04 -18.58
CA CYS A 191 -11.90 10.09 -17.13
C CYS A 191 -10.88 9.04 -16.64
N SER A 192 -9.59 9.25 -16.93
CA SER A 192 -8.52 8.69 -16.11
C SER A 192 -8.37 9.56 -14.85
N PHE A 193 -9.35 9.54 -13.95
CA PHE A 193 -9.21 10.23 -12.67
C PHE A 193 -8.51 9.30 -11.66
N LEU A 194 -7.24 9.60 -11.40
CA LEU A 194 -6.68 9.41 -10.06
C LEU A 194 -7.56 10.24 -9.11
N PHE A 195 -8.54 9.62 -8.47
CA PHE A 195 -9.26 10.29 -7.40
C PHE A 195 -8.32 10.39 -6.21
N PHE A 196 -7.81 11.59 -5.96
CA PHE A 196 -7.25 11.97 -4.67
C PHE A 196 -8.42 12.38 -3.80
N SER A 197 -8.96 11.46 -3.00
CA SER A 197 -10.00 11.81 -2.04
C SER A 197 -9.33 12.33 -0.75
N PHE A 198 -9.64 13.56 -0.36
CA PHE A 198 -9.28 14.11 0.94
C PHE A 198 -10.20 13.48 1.99
N SER A 199 -9.67 12.58 2.82
CA SER A 199 -10.47 12.02 3.91
C SER A 199 -10.47 12.97 5.11
N PHE A 200 -11.55 13.75 5.27
CA PHE A 200 -11.93 14.30 6.58
C PHE A 200 -12.51 13.16 7.46
N PRO A 201 -12.30 13.16 8.78
CA PRO A 201 -12.54 12.01 9.67
C PRO A 201 -14.00 11.53 9.83
N PHE A 202 -14.96 12.05 9.05
CA PHE A 202 -16.39 11.75 9.20
C PHE A 202 -16.98 10.79 8.13
N LEU A 203 -16.29 10.52 7.02
CA LEU A 203 -16.91 9.85 5.84
C LEU A 203 -16.48 8.39 5.59
N MET A 204 -15.79 7.75 6.53
CA MET A 204 -15.36 6.34 6.39
C MET A 204 -16.51 5.31 6.45
N GLN A 205 -17.75 5.74 6.70
CA GLN A 205 -18.93 4.88 6.69
C GLN A 205 -19.80 5.09 5.44
N GLU A 206 -19.59 6.16 4.67
CA GLU A 206 -20.32 6.41 3.44
C GLU A 206 -19.61 5.89 2.19
N SER A 207 -18.27 5.82 2.15
CA SER A 207 -17.58 5.28 0.97
C SER A 207 -17.88 3.79 0.72
N VAL A 208 -18.17 3.00 1.76
CA VAL A 208 -18.65 1.62 1.61
C VAL A 208 -20.12 1.58 1.17
N LYS A 209 -20.92 2.59 1.54
CA LYS A 209 -22.31 2.73 1.06
C LYS A 209 -22.37 3.16 -0.41
N VAL A 210 -21.47 4.01 -0.89
CA VAL A 210 -21.41 4.36 -2.33
C VAL A 210 -21.10 3.13 -3.20
N PHE A 211 -20.32 2.17 -2.69
CA PHE A 211 -20.05 0.92 -3.39
C PHE A 211 -21.24 -0.06 -3.37
N LEU A 212 -22.06 -0.04 -2.31
CA LEU A 212 -23.27 -0.88 -2.20
C LEU A 212 -24.50 -0.30 -2.91
N TRP A 213 -24.60 1.03 -3.05
CA TRP A 213 -25.68 1.69 -3.79
C TRP A 213 -25.52 1.65 -5.31
N TRP A 214 -24.35 1.20 -5.81
CA TRP A 214 -24.13 1.00 -7.25
C TRP A 214 -24.54 -0.40 -7.73
N HIS A 215 -25.00 -1.26 -6.82
CA HIS A 215 -25.38 -2.66 -7.09
C HIS A 215 -26.80 -3.02 -6.61
N SER A 216 -27.70 -2.06 -6.45
CA SER A 216 -29.14 -2.28 -6.19
C SER A 216 -30.00 -1.48 -7.15
#